data_AF-A0A523UFI6-F1
#
_entry.id   AF-A0A523UFI6-F1
#
_cell.length_a   1.000
_cell.length_b   1.000
_cell.length_c   1.000
_cell.angle_alpha   90.00
_cell.angle_beta   90.00
_cell.angle_gamma   90.00
#
_symmetry.space_group_name_H-M   'P 1'
#
loop_
_entity.id
_entity.type
_entity.pdbx_description
1 polymer ?
#
loop_
_entity_poly.entity_id
_entity_poly.type
_entity_poly.pdbx_seq_one_letter_code
_entity_poly.pdbx_strand_id
1 'polypeptide(L)'
;MFGKPKTRGSRRQIALSPSLAILLRAHKEKQKLDRMLLGKPLSSTDLVFSHPDGSPLRPNSVSRAFENLARSLGFQGIRFHDLRHAHATLMLRQGIHPKIVSERLGHSSVAITLDIYSHVLPGLQEAAAHRFEECLQPGLPETQVAEVR
;
A
#
# COMPACT_ATOMS: atom_id res chain seq x y z
N MET A 1 15.01 19.15 -5.81
CA MET A 1 13.97 19.64 -6.74
C MET A 1 13.07 18.47 -7.09
N PHE A 2 11.78 18.53 -6.76
CA PHE A 2 10.83 17.48 -7.16
C PHE A 2 10.61 17.59 -8.67
N GLY A 3 11.19 16.67 -9.43
CA GLY A 3 11.06 16.65 -10.89
C GLY A 3 9.68 16.16 -11.33
N LYS A 4 9.22 16.61 -12.50
CA LYS A 4 8.08 15.96 -13.16
C LYS A 4 8.47 14.50 -13.45
N PRO A 5 7.58 13.54 -13.18
CA PRO A 5 7.88 12.16 -13.54
C PRO A 5 8.14 12.04 -15.05
N LYS A 6 9.13 11.22 -15.42
CA LYS A 6 9.59 11.07 -16.80
C LYS A 6 8.51 10.52 -17.75
N THR A 7 7.46 9.89 -17.23
CA THR A 7 6.39 9.27 -18.03
C THR A 7 5.01 9.55 -17.44
N ARG A 8 3.99 9.60 -18.32
CA ARG A 8 2.58 9.77 -17.94
C ARG A 8 2.11 8.71 -16.94
N GLY A 9 2.59 7.48 -17.07
CA GLY A 9 2.25 6.36 -16.18
C GLY A 9 2.77 6.47 -14.74
N SER A 10 3.67 7.42 -14.44
CA SER A 10 4.18 7.61 -13.09
C SER A 10 3.27 8.47 -12.20
N ARG A 11 2.40 9.30 -12.79
CA ARG A 11 1.34 10.00 -12.05
C ARG A 11 0.15 9.06 -11.91
N ARG A 12 -0.29 8.83 -10.67
CA ARG A 12 -1.42 7.96 -10.37
C ARG A 12 -2.28 8.52 -9.26
N GLN A 13 -3.57 8.24 -9.34
CA GLN A 13 -4.50 8.50 -8.26
C GLN A 13 -4.62 7.25 -7.40
N ILE A 14 -4.62 7.42 -6.09
CA ILE A 14 -4.76 6.34 -5.12
C ILE A 14 -5.89 6.73 -4.19
N ALA A 15 -6.91 5.87 -4.11
CA ALA A 15 -7.97 6.05 -3.12
C ALA A 15 -7.39 5.87 -1.70
N LEU A 16 -7.69 6.83 -0.84
CA LEU A 16 -7.38 6.82 0.58
C LEU A 16 -8.62 6.38 1.36
N SER A 17 -8.42 5.59 2.41
CA SER A 17 -9.51 5.35 3.35
C SER A 17 -9.87 6.65 4.09
N PRO A 18 -11.12 6.80 4.57
CA PRO A 18 -11.52 7.97 5.35
C PRO A 18 -10.62 8.22 6.56
N SER A 19 -10.24 7.17 7.29
CA SER A 19 -9.33 7.25 8.44
C SER A 19 -7.95 7.78 8.07
N LEU A 20 -7.37 7.31 6.96
CA LEU A 20 -6.07 7.79 6.49
C LEU A 20 -6.14 9.25 6.03
N ALA A 21 -7.24 9.65 5.38
CA ALA A 21 -7.45 11.04 4.98
C ALA A 21 -7.52 11.98 6.21
N ILE A 22 -8.19 11.56 7.28
CA ILE A 22 -8.25 12.31 8.55
C ILE A 22 -6.85 12.45 9.16
N LEU A 23 -6.10 11.35 9.24
CA LEU A 23 -4.74 11.36 9.79
C LEU A 23 -3.81 12.30 9.02
N LEU A 24 -3.85 12.25 7.68
CA LEU A 24 -3.02 13.13 6.84
C LEU A 24 -3.42 14.60 6.97
N ARG A 25 -4.71 14.91 7.13
CA ARG A 25 -5.18 16.28 7.40
C ARG A 25 -4.65 16.78 8.74
N ALA A 26 -4.77 15.99 9.80
CA ALA A 26 -4.26 16.36 11.12
C ALA A 26 -2.73 16.58 11.09
N HIS A 27 -1.99 15.71 10.39
CA HIS A 27 -0.56 15.88 10.22
C HIS A 27 -0.20 17.17 9.46
N LYS A 28 -0.93 17.47 8.38
CA LYS A 28 -0.74 18.71 7.61
C LYS A 28 -1.01 19.96 8.45
N GLU A 29 -2.06 19.97 9.27
CA GLU A 29 -2.34 21.10 10.16
C GLU A 29 -1.26 21.27 11.23
N LYS A 30 -0.71 20.17 11.77
CA LYS A 30 0.45 20.26 12.67
C LYS A 30 1.66 20.92 11.99
N GLN A 31 2.01 20.48 10.77
CA GLN A 31 3.11 21.08 10.00
C GLN A 31 2.91 22.58 9.75
N LYS A 32 1.66 22.97 9.50
CA LYS A 32 1.27 24.37 9.33
C LYS A 32 1.51 25.17 10.62
N LEU A 33 1.11 24.64 11.77
CA LEU A 33 1.33 25.27 13.07
C LEU A 33 2.83 25.41 13.39
N ASP A 34 3.61 24.33 13.19
CA ASP A 34 5.06 24.34 13.41
C ASP A 34 5.75 25.46 12.60
N ARG A 35 5.34 25.66 11.35
CA ARG A 35 5.85 26.74 10.49
C ARG A 35 5.45 28.12 10.95
N MET A 36 4.19 28.29 11.35
CA MET A 36 3.70 29.57 11.89
C MET A 36 4.49 29.96 13.15
N LEU A 37 4.76 29.01 14.05
CA LEU A 37 5.57 29.23 15.25
C LEU A 37 7.01 29.64 14.91
N LEU A 38 7.56 29.12 13.81
CA LEU A 38 8.89 29.49 13.30
C LEU A 38 8.89 30.75 12.42
N GLY A 39 7.75 31.45 12.29
CA GLY A 39 7.62 32.64 11.45
C GLY A 39 7.79 32.37 9.95
N LYS A 40 7.61 31.12 9.50
CA LYS A 40 7.72 30.73 8.09
C LYS A 40 6.38 30.97 7.38
N PRO A 41 6.37 31.65 6.22
CA PRO A 41 5.13 31.86 5.47
C PRO A 41 4.57 30.53 4.98
N LEU A 42 3.25 30.43 4.89
CA LEU A 42 2.55 29.26 4.37
C LEU A 42 2.32 29.40 2.85
N SER A 43 2.31 28.28 2.15
CA SER A 43 2.07 28.21 0.70
C SER A 43 1.12 27.07 0.35
N SER A 44 0.39 27.22 -0.76
CA SER A 44 -0.43 26.13 -1.32
C SER A 44 0.40 24.92 -1.77
N THR A 45 1.70 25.11 -1.97
CA THR A 45 2.68 24.07 -2.36
C THR A 45 3.37 23.41 -1.17
N ASP A 46 2.92 23.69 0.06
CA ASP A 46 3.50 23.11 1.27
C ASP A 46 3.36 21.58 1.29
N LEU A 47 4.45 20.93 1.70
CA LEU A 47 4.52 19.48 1.76
C LEU A 47 3.69 18.95 2.93
N VAL A 48 3.05 17.80 2.73
CA VAL A 48 2.37 17.09 3.82
C VAL A 48 3.39 16.55 4.82
N PHE A 49 4.55 16.08 4.34
CA PHE A 49 5.66 15.61 5.15
C PHE A 49 6.88 16.50 4.93
N SER A 50 7.28 17.23 5.95
CA SER A 50 8.42 18.15 5.96
C SER A 50 9.08 18.17 7.33
N HIS A 51 10.25 18.80 7.41
CA HIS A 51 10.75 19.33 8.68
C HIS A 51 9.84 20.47 9.18
N PRO A 52 9.91 20.83 10.48
CA PRO A 52 9.09 21.90 11.07
C PRO A 52 9.17 23.24 10.33
N ASP A 53 10.30 23.53 9.68
CA ASP A 53 10.51 24.75 8.89
C ASP A 53 9.92 24.68 7.46
N GLY A 54 9.29 23.55 7.10
CA GLY A 54 8.73 23.28 5.78
C GLY A 54 9.72 22.68 4.78
N SER A 55 11.00 22.49 5.16
CA SER A 55 11.98 21.94 4.24
C SER A 55 11.73 20.45 3.94
N PRO A 56 12.05 19.97 2.71
CA PRO A 56 11.79 18.59 2.33
C PRO A 56 12.59 17.57 3.14
N LEU A 57 11.94 16.48 3.54
CA LEU A 57 12.65 15.32 4.09
C LEU A 57 13.51 14.65 3.01
N ARG A 58 14.75 14.28 3.36
CA ARG A 58 15.61 13.49 2.47
C ARG A 58 15.19 12.03 2.51
N PRO A 59 14.98 11.35 1.36
CA PRO A 59 14.57 9.94 1.32
C PRO A 59 15.48 9.02 2.16
N ASN A 60 16.80 9.17 2.03
CA ASN A 60 17.76 8.36 2.78
C ASN A 60 17.66 8.57 4.30
N SER A 61 17.29 9.78 4.74
CA SER A 61 17.09 10.06 6.17
C SER A 61 15.86 9.33 6.69
N VAL A 62 14.77 9.29 5.92
CA VAL A 62 13.55 8.55 6.27
C VAL A 62 13.84 7.05 6.32
N SER A 63 14.53 6.50 5.32
CA SER A 63 14.91 5.07 5.28
C SER A 63 15.75 4.68 6.50
N ARG A 64 16.79 5.47 6.82
CA ARG A 64 17.65 5.21 7.99
C ARG A 64 16.90 5.33 9.31
N ALA A 65 16.03 6.33 9.45
CA ALA A 65 15.22 6.51 10.64
C ALA A 65 14.31 5.30 10.87
N PHE A 66 13.69 4.78 9.80
CA PHE A 66 12.87 3.58 9.87
C PHE A 66 13.70 2.34 10.23
N GLU A 67 14.84 2.11 9.58
CA GLU A 67 15.70 0.95 9.87
C GLU A 67 16.22 0.97 11.32
N ASN A 68 16.54 2.16 11.85
CA ASN A 68 16.92 2.32 13.25
C ASN A 68 15.77 2.01 14.21
N LEU A 69 14.56 2.46 13.90
CA LEU A 69 13.35 2.14 14.68
C LEU A 69 13.05 0.63 14.65
N ALA A 70 13.15 -0.01 13.48
CA ALA A 70 12.96 -1.45 13.35
C ALA A 70 13.99 -2.21 14.21
N ARG A 71 15.26 -1.80 14.16
CA ARG A 71 16.33 -2.38 14.99
C ARG A 71 16.08 -2.20 16.48
N SER A 72 15.62 -1.04 16.92
CA SER A 72 15.32 -0.80 18.34
C SER A 72 14.14 -1.62 18.86
N LEU A 73 13.26 -2.09 17.96
CA LEU A 73 12.16 -3.00 18.27
C LEU A 73 12.54 -4.49 18.11
N GLY A 74 13.82 -4.80 17.85
CA GLY A 74 14.32 -6.17 17.72
C GLY A 74 14.23 -6.76 16.31
N PHE A 75 13.77 -6.01 15.31
CA PHE A 75 13.75 -6.47 13.93
C PHE A 75 15.10 -6.24 13.24
N GLN A 76 15.59 -7.25 12.51
CA GLN A 76 16.82 -7.13 11.71
C GLN A 76 16.50 -7.24 10.21
N GLY A 77 17.20 -6.45 9.40
CA GLY A 77 17.12 -6.52 7.93
C GLY A 77 15.87 -5.91 7.29
N ILE A 78 14.95 -5.32 8.06
CA ILE A 78 13.74 -4.68 7.51
C ILE A 78 14.05 -3.26 7.02
N ARG A 79 13.81 -3.01 5.74
CA ARG A 79 14.02 -1.72 5.06
C ARG A 79 12.69 -0.99 4.92
N PHE A 80 12.77 0.32 4.70
CA PHE A 80 11.56 1.13 4.50
C PHE A 80 10.72 0.72 3.28
N HIS A 81 11.37 0.25 2.20
CA HIS A 81 10.66 -0.27 1.02
C HIS A 81 9.85 -1.54 1.36
N ASP A 82 10.23 -2.30 2.39
CA ASP A 82 9.52 -3.54 2.71
C ASP A 82 8.07 -3.25 3.19
N LEU A 83 7.77 -2.03 3.66
CA LEU A 83 6.39 -1.58 3.89
C LEU A 83 5.53 -1.60 2.62
N ARG A 84 6.12 -1.25 1.48
CA ARG A 84 5.43 -1.31 0.18
C ARG A 84 5.20 -2.76 -0.26
N HIS A 85 6.14 -3.66 0.01
CA HIS A 85 5.97 -5.08 -0.23
C HIS A 85 4.87 -5.66 0.68
N ALA A 86 4.88 -5.32 1.97
CA ALA A 86 3.85 -5.72 2.91
C ALA A 86 2.45 -5.26 2.48
N HIS A 87 2.31 -3.99 2.04
CA HIS A 87 1.06 -3.46 1.51
C HIS A 87 0.53 -4.27 0.31
N ALA A 88 1.42 -4.63 -0.62
CA ALA A 88 1.06 -5.45 -1.79
C ALA A 88 0.61 -6.85 -1.38
N THR A 89 1.40 -7.53 -0.55
CA THR A 89 1.12 -8.87 -0.04
C THR A 89 -0.22 -8.91 0.70
N LEU A 90 -0.49 -7.94 1.58
CA LEU A 90 -1.75 -7.89 2.33
C LEU A 90 -2.97 -7.72 1.42
N MET A 91 -2.89 -6.89 0.39
CA MET A 91 -3.99 -6.73 -0.57
C MET A 91 -4.22 -8.02 -1.38
N LEU A 92 -3.14 -8.66 -1.83
CA LEU A 92 -3.23 -9.92 -2.60
C LEU A 92 -3.81 -11.05 -1.76
N ARG A 93 -3.40 -11.18 -0.50
CA ARG A 93 -3.97 -12.15 0.45
C ARG A 93 -5.45 -11.91 0.75
N GLN A 94 -5.93 -10.68 0.62
CA GLN A 94 -7.36 -10.34 0.71
C GLN A 94 -8.13 -10.61 -0.60
N GLY A 95 -7.48 -11.21 -1.60
CA GLY A 95 -8.10 -11.50 -2.90
C GLY A 95 -8.26 -10.28 -3.80
N ILE A 96 -7.62 -9.14 -3.48
CA ILE A 96 -7.66 -7.97 -4.37
C ILE A 96 -6.95 -8.30 -5.67
N HIS A 97 -7.62 -8.03 -6.78
CA HIS A 97 -7.14 -8.38 -8.12
C HIS A 97 -5.72 -7.83 -8.39
N PRO A 98 -4.77 -8.63 -8.89
CA PRO A 98 -3.37 -8.21 -9.09
C PRO A 98 -3.21 -6.97 -9.97
N LYS A 99 -4.11 -6.74 -10.93
CA LYS A 99 -4.14 -5.51 -11.74
C LYS A 99 -4.34 -4.25 -10.88
N ILE A 100 -5.26 -4.29 -9.91
CA ILE A 100 -5.54 -3.16 -9.01
C ILE A 100 -4.32 -2.90 -8.12
N VAL A 101 -3.73 -3.97 -7.58
CA VAL A 101 -2.49 -3.88 -6.78
C VAL A 101 -1.36 -3.27 -7.61
N SER A 102 -1.15 -3.74 -8.83
CA SER A 102 -0.15 -3.24 -9.77
C SER A 102 -0.31 -1.75 -10.06
N GLU A 103 -1.53 -1.29 -10.35
CA GLU A 103 -1.84 0.12 -10.62
C GLU A 103 -1.62 0.99 -9.40
N ARG A 104 -2.08 0.55 -8.21
CA ARG A 104 -1.88 1.26 -6.95
C ARG A 104 -0.40 1.43 -6.62
N LEU A 105 0.40 0.40 -6.89
CA LEU A 105 1.84 0.43 -6.74
C LEU A 105 2.50 1.29 -7.83
N GLY A 106 1.93 1.36 -9.03
CA GLY A 106 2.50 2.06 -10.17
C GLY A 106 3.56 1.22 -10.89
N HIS A 107 3.37 -0.10 -10.94
CA HIS A 107 4.17 -0.98 -11.81
C HIS A 107 3.75 -0.77 -13.27
N SER A 108 4.72 -0.79 -14.19
CA SER A 108 4.49 -0.60 -15.62
C SER A 108 3.72 -1.75 -16.27
N SER A 109 3.75 -2.94 -15.66
CA SER A 109 3.00 -4.12 -16.08
C SER A 109 2.51 -4.89 -14.85
N VAL A 110 1.36 -5.56 -15.02
CA VAL A 110 0.83 -6.49 -14.01
C VAL A 110 1.76 -7.69 -13.80
N ALA A 111 2.53 -8.08 -14.83
CA ALA A 111 3.52 -9.16 -14.75
C ALA A 111 4.50 -8.94 -13.59
N ILE A 112 5.03 -7.73 -13.43
CA ILE A 112 5.92 -7.38 -12.31
C ILE A 112 5.28 -7.72 -10.94
N THR A 113 3.98 -7.46 -10.79
CA THR A 113 3.26 -7.76 -9.56
C THR A 113 3.10 -9.27 -9.37
N LEU A 114 2.75 -10.00 -10.43
CA LEU A 114 2.61 -11.45 -10.39
C LEU A 114 3.96 -12.15 -10.14
N ASP A 115 5.03 -11.69 -10.78
CA ASP A 115 6.38 -12.23 -10.62
C ASP A 115 6.86 -12.07 -9.18
N ILE A 116 6.64 -10.89 -8.57
CA ILE A 116 7.09 -10.61 -7.21
C ILE A 116 6.23 -11.32 -6.16
N TYR A 117 4.91 -11.44 -6.38
CA TYR A 117 3.96 -11.83 -5.32
C TYR A 117 3.13 -13.08 -5.61
N SER A 118 3.35 -13.80 -6.70
CA SER A 118 2.63 -15.05 -7.02
C SER A 118 2.65 -16.07 -5.88
N HIS A 119 3.76 -16.16 -5.15
CA HIS A 119 3.94 -17.08 -4.02
C HIS A 119 2.98 -16.82 -2.84
N VAL A 120 2.41 -15.61 -2.70
CA VAL A 120 1.44 -15.30 -1.62
C VAL A 120 -0.02 -15.52 -2.03
N LEU A 121 -0.24 -16.11 -3.22
CA LEU A 121 -1.54 -16.46 -3.75
C LEU A 121 -1.78 -17.99 -3.83
N PRO A 122 -1.35 -18.82 -2.86
CA PRO A 122 -1.66 -20.24 -2.90
C PRO A 122 -3.17 -20.47 -2.78
N GLY A 123 -3.69 -21.52 -3.41
CA GLY A 123 -5.12 -21.86 -3.32
C GLY A 123 -6.03 -21.08 -4.29
N LEU A 124 -5.49 -20.24 -5.17
CA LEU A 124 -6.31 -19.47 -6.13
C LEU A 124 -7.03 -20.37 -7.13
N GLN A 125 -6.43 -21.49 -7.55
CA GLN A 125 -7.05 -22.42 -8.49
C GLN A 125 -8.22 -23.15 -7.84
N GLU A 126 -8.02 -23.64 -6.62
CA GLU A 126 -9.02 -24.30 -5.81
C GLU A 126 -10.18 -23.34 -5.49
N ALA A 127 -9.88 -22.11 -5.06
CA ALA A 127 -10.89 -21.09 -4.83
C ALA A 127 -11.64 -20.69 -6.11
N ALA A 128 -10.97 -20.67 -7.27
CA ALA A 128 -11.62 -20.41 -8.55
C ALA A 128 -12.57 -21.56 -8.95
N ALA A 129 -12.15 -22.82 -8.74
CA ALA A 129 -12.98 -23.99 -8.98
C ALA A 129 -14.23 -23.98 -8.09
N HIS A 130 -14.08 -23.74 -6.79
CA HIS A 130 -15.21 -23.66 -5.86
C HIS A 130 -16.19 -22.53 -6.22
N ARG A 131 -15.71 -21.33 -6.52
CA ARG A 131 -16.59 -20.23 -6.95
C ARG A 131 -17.29 -20.52 -8.28
N PHE A 132 -16.63 -21.22 -9.19
CA PHE A 132 -17.25 -21.64 -10.44
C PHE A 132 -18.38 -22.65 -10.19
N GLU A 133 -18.18 -23.61 -9.27
CA GLU A 133 -19.21 -24.55 -8.85
C GLU A 133 -20.39 -23.84 -8.16
N GLU A 134 -20.14 -22.88 -7.27
CA GLU A 134 -21.19 -22.05 -6.64
C GLU A 134 -22.07 -21.33 -7.67
N CYS A 135 -21.49 -20.83 -8.76
CA CYS A 135 -22.25 -20.21 -9.86
C CYS A 135 -23.14 -21.21 -10.60
N LEU A 136 -22.74 -22.48 -10.67
CA LEU A 136 -23.50 -23.54 -11.35
C LEU A 136 -24.59 -24.15 -10.45
N GLN A 137 -24.42 -24.08 -9.12
CA GLN A 137 -25.37 -24.61 -8.14
C GLN A 137 -26.01 -23.52 -7.26
N PRO A 138 -26.84 -22.60 -7.81
CA PRO A 138 -27.62 -21.70 -6.98
C PRO A 138 -28.71 -22.50 -6.24
N GLY A 139 -28.39 -23.03 -5.05
CA GLY A 139 -29.37 -23.48 -4.06
C GLY A 139 -29.60 -24.99 -3.86
N LEU A 140 -28.58 -25.84 -3.97
CA LEU A 140 -28.74 -27.22 -3.49
C LEU A 140 -28.58 -27.29 -1.96
N PRO A 141 -29.60 -27.73 -1.20
CA PRO A 141 -29.44 -27.99 0.22
C PRO A 141 -28.41 -29.10 0.42
N GLU A 142 -27.65 -29.01 1.51
CA GLU A 142 -26.67 -30.00 1.97
C GLU A 142 -27.22 -31.42 1.86
N THR A 143 -27.01 -32.05 0.70
CA THR A 143 -27.45 -33.43 0.51
C THR A 143 -26.30 -34.28 0.97
N GLN A 144 -26.53 -34.92 2.11
CA GLN A 144 -25.67 -35.89 2.79
C GLN A 144 -24.75 -36.62 1.83
N VAL A 145 -23.45 -36.46 2.09
CA VAL A 145 -22.38 -37.26 1.51
C VAL A 145 -22.66 -38.71 1.92
N ALA A 146 -23.37 -39.44 1.06
CA ALA A 146 -23.57 -40.86 1.23
C ALA A 146 -22.21 -41.54 1.05
N GLU A 147 -21.84 -42.29 2.07
CA GLU A 147 -20.62 -43.08 2.16
C GLU A 147 -20.38 -43.89 0.87
N VAL A 148 -19.21 -43.69 0.26
CA VAL A 148 -18.66 -44.68 -0.66
C VAL A 148 -18.04 -45.78 0.19
N ARG A 149 -18.71 -46.93 0.24
CA ARG A 149 -18.12 -48.24 0.54
C ARG A 149 -18.34 -49.16 -0.65
#